data_AF-A0A0C9VEC6-F1
#
_entry.id   AF-A0A0C9VEC6-F1
#
_cell.length_a   1.000
_cell.length_b   1.000
_cell.length_c   1.000
_cell.angle_alpha   90.00
_cell.angle_beta   90.00
_cell.angle_gamma   90.00
#
_symmetry.space_group_name_H-M   'P 1'
#
loop_
_entity.id
_entity.type
_entity.pdbx_description
1 polymer ?
#
loop_
_entity_poly.entity_id
_entity_poly.type
_entity_poly.pdbx_seq_one_letter_code
_entity_poly.pdbx_strand_id
1 'polypeptide(L)'
;MLTSRGVTRITRRAINTKKPSALFSTVAPALSRATLPAAGKPRQSANARPLQRPSILIRFFRAARTYATESKAAVGSVKTVIGAVVDVQFDNENLPPILNALEVQDFSGGRLVLEVASHLGENSVRTIAMDGTEGLVRGTKVIDTGAPILVPVGHATLGRIMNVIGEPIDERGPIKGVKMLPIHADPPPFVDQSTTAEVLETGIKVVDLLAPYARGGKIGLFGGAGVGKTVLIQELINNVAKAHGGFSIFCGVGERTREGNDLYHEMIETGVINLEGESKVALVFGQMNEPPGARARVALTGLTIAEYFRDEEGQDVLLFIDNIFRFTQAGSEVSALLGRIPSARFMSQPFAVAQVFTGYEGKLVPLKDTIRSFKEILSGQHDSVPESAFYMSGTIEDVKAKAEQLAKEMSGN
;
A
#
# COMPACT_ATOMS: atom_id res chain seq x y z
N MET A 1 22.13 -46.91 41.35
CA MET A 1 21.79 -47.15 39.93
C MET A 1 22.59 -46.16 39.08
N LEU A 2 23.70 -46.65 38.51
CA LEU A 2 24.59 -46.13 37.44
C LEU A 2 24.74 -44.58 37.34
N THR A 3 25.62 -43.84 38.02
CA THR A 3 27.12 -43.78 38.16
C THR A 3 27.95 -43.34 36.94
N SER A 4 28.33 -42.05 37.01
CA SER A 4 29.53 -41.34 36.56
C SER A 4 30.76 -42.08 35.98
N ARG A 5 31.30 -41.52 34.88
CA ARG A 5 32.73 -41.43 34.49
C ARG A 5 32.83 -40.20 33.56
N GLY A 6 33.81 -39.31 33.56
CA GLY A 6 35.10 -39.18 34.22
C GLY A 6 35.86 -38.10 33.43
N VAL A 7 36.34 -37.08 34.13
CA VAL A 7 37.08 -35.91 33.63
C VAL A 7 38.51 -36.30 33.21
N THR A 8 39.06 -35.74 32.12
CA THR A 8 40.50 -35.41 32.08
C THR A 8 40.84 -34.26 31.12
N ARG A 9 41.38 -33.18 31.70
CA ARG A 9 42.09 -32.06 31.06
C ARG A 9 43.44 -32.53 30.50
N ILE A 10 43.86 -31.98 29.36
CA ILE A 10 45.29 -31.83 29.03
C ILE A 10 45.57 -30.38 28.61
N THR A 11 46.61 -29.83 29.23
CA THR A 11 47.12 -28.46 29.16
C THR A 11 48.28 -28.29 28.17
N ARG A 12 48.36 -27.09 27.57
CA ARG A 12 49.56 -26.29 27.17
C ARG A 12 50.83 -27.03 26.73
N ARG A 13 51.30 -26.72 25.51
CA ARG A 13 52.61 -26.04 25.30
C ARG A 13 52.81 -25.53 23.87
N ALA A 14 53.37 -24.33 23.80
CA ALA A 14 53.85 -23.65 22.61
C ALA A 14 55.17 -24.25 22.11
N ILE A 15 55.39 -24.24 20.78
CA ILE A 15 56.72 -24.18 20.18
C ILE A 15 56.68 -23.21 19.00
N ASN A 16 57.49 -22.17 19.12
CA ASN A 16 57.83 -21.16 18.15
C ASN A 16 59.23 -21.52 17.63
N THR A 17 59.45 -21.69 16.32
CA THR A 17 60.77 -21.46 15.70
C THR A 17 60.71 -21.33 14.17
N LYS A 18 61.04 -20.12 13.70
CA LYS A 18 62.00 -19.77 12.62
C LYS A 18 61.77 -20.23 11.16
N LYS A 19 61.51 -19.24 10.29
CA LYS A 19 61.96 -19.08 8.87
C LYS A 19 63.51 -19.20 8.74
N PRO A 20 64.17 -19.11 7.54
CA PRO A 20 63.71 -19.05 6.14
C PRO A 20 64.46 -20.01 5.15
N SER A 21 64.02 -20.12 3.90
CA SER A 21 64.94 -20.22 2.76
C SER A 21 64.28 -19.80 1.45
N ALA A 22 64.96 -18.88 0.76
CA ALA A 22 64.69 -18.44 -0.60
C ALA A 22 65.31 -19.44 -1.60
N LEU A 23 64.72 -19.56 -2.78
CA LEU A 23 65.36 -19.86 -4.08
C LEU A 23 64.24 -20.08 -5.10
N PHE A 24 64.03 -19.15 -6.02
CA PHE A 24 63.86 -19.41 -7.46
C PHE A 24 63.75 -18.06 -8.19
N SER A 25 64.78 -17.78 -8.99
CA SER A 25 64.93 -16.59 -9.83
C SER A 25 64.32 -16.83 -11.22
N THR A 26 63.62 -15.80 -11.71
CA THR A 26 63.64 -15.26 -13.09
C THR A 26 63.98 -16.19 -14.27
N VAL A 27 63.03 -16.40 -15.19
CA VAL A 27 63.20 -16.19 -16.65
C VAL A 27 61.81 -15.90 -17.27
N ALA A 28 61.69 -14.78 -17.97
CA ALA A 28 60.55 -14.42 -18.82
C ALA A 28 60.90 -14.67 -20.31
N PRO A 29 59.97 -15.07 -21.18
CA PRO A 29 60.17 -14.99 -22.62
C PRO A 29 59.41 -13.81 -23.25
N ALA A 30 60.07 -13.24 -24.24
CA ALA A 30 59.71 -12.08 -25.03
C ALA A 30 58.59 -12.34 -26.04
N LEU A 31 57.75 -11.32 -26.28
CA LEU A 31 56.96 -11.20 -27.50
C LEU A 31 57.13 -9.79 -28.09
N SER A 32 57.37 -9.80 -29.40
CA SER A 32 57.96 -8.75 -30.23
C SER A 32 57.03 -7.57 -30.50
N ARG A 33 57.60 -6.36 -30.48
CA ARG A 33 57.01 -5.10 -30.93
C ARG A 33 57.07 -5.04 -32.47
N ALA A 34 55.92 -4.99 -33.13
CA ALA A 34 55.81 -4.57 -34.52
C ALA A 34 55.71 -3.04 -34.60
N THR A 35 56.53 -2.45 -35.46
CA THR A 35 56.67 -1.02 -35.77
C THR A 35 55.62 -0.57 -36.79
N LEU A 36 55.00 0.60 -36.59
CA LEU A 36 54.25 1.33 -37.60
C LEU A 36 54.93 2.68 -37.87
N PRO A 37 55.06 3.13 -39.14
CA PRO A 37 55.78 4.34 -39.50
C PRO A 37 54.95 5.60 -39.30
N ALA A 38 55.62 6.72 -39.01
CA ALA A 38 55.02 8.04 -38.87
C ALA A 38 55.06 8.82 -40.19
N ALA A 39 53.95 9.45 -40.59
CA ALA A 39 53.96 10.67 -41.41
C ALA A 39 52.56 11.31 -41.53
N GLY A 40 52.50 12.64 -41.37
CA GLY A 40 51.57 13.51 -42.10
C GLY A 40 50.36 14.05 -41.33
N LYS A 41 50.43 15.29 -40.86
CA LYS A 41 49.25 16.09 -40.49
C LYS A 41 48.39 16.35 -41.75
N PRO A 42 47.07 16.12 -41.74
CA PRO A 42 46.19 16.70 -42.75
C PRO A 42 45.61 18.04 -42.28
N ARG A 43 45.54 18.94 -43.26
CA ARG A 43 45.06 20.31 -43.24
C ARG A 43 43.61 20.44 -42.75
N GLN A 44 43.33 21.59 -42.13
CA GLN A 44 41.98 22.14 -41.98
C GLN A 44 41.28 22.22 -43.35
N SER A 45 40.12 21.59 -43.48
CA SER A 45 39.13 21.92 -44.50
C SER A 45 37.76 22.09 -43.85
N ALA A 46 37.13 23.20 -44.22
CA ALA A 46 35.89 23.73 -43.69
C ALA A 46 34.66 22.84 -43.94
N ASN A 47 33.60 23.19 -43.20
CA ASN A 47 32.20 22.77 -43.34
C ASN A 47 31.80 21.40 -42.76
N ALA A 48 31.73 21.36 -41.43
CA ALA A 48 30.69 20.59 -40.74
C ALA A 48 30.05 21.50 -39.69
N ARG A 49 28.81 21.95 -39.96
CA ARG A 49 28.01 22.67 -38.97
C ARG A 49 27.85 21.78 -37.73
N PRO A 50 28.12 22.26 -36.51
CA PRO A 50 27.75 21.51 -35.33
C PRO A 50 26.22 21.42 -35.31
N LEU A 51 25.68 20.19 -35.32
CA LEU A 51 24.31 19.93 -34.96
C LEU A 51 24.11 20.47 -33.54
N GLN A 52 23.55 21.68 -33.46
CA GLN A 52 22.99 22.22 -32.24
C GLN A 52 21.98 21.20 -31.75
N ARG A 53 22.34 20.45 -30.71
CA ARG A 53 21.37 19.72 -29.91
C ARG A 53 20.32 20.76 -29.52
N PRO A 54 19.05 20.64 -29.93
CA PRO A 54 18.05 21.51 -29.37
C PRO A 54 18.10 21.21 -27.87
N SER A 55 18.37 22.24 -27.08
CA SER A 55 18.06 22.26 -25.66
C SER A 55 16.56 21.99 -25.57
N ILE A 56 16.19 20.71 -25.51
CA ILE A 56 14.85 20.29 -25.18
C ILE A 56 14.70 20.74 -23.74
N LEU A 57 14.13 21.93 -23.64
CA LEU A 57 13.45 22.45 -22.47
C LEU A 57 12.73 21.26 -21.86
N ILE A 58 13.26 20.74 -20.75
CA ILE A 58 12.59 19.78 -19.91
C ILE A 58 11.33 20.51 -19.45
N ARG A 59 10.26 20.38 -20.24
CA ARG A 59 8.92 20.68 -19.79
C ARG A 59 8.73 19.73 -18.62
N PHE A 60 8.77 20.30 -17.43
CA PHE A 60 8.21 19.73 -16.22
C PHE A 60 6.79 19.26 -16.56
N PHE A 61 6.65 18.03 -17.04
CA PHE A 61 5.39 17.30 -17.01
C PHE A 61 5.19 16.90 -15.56
N ARG A 62 4.78 17.89 -14.77
CA ARG A 62 4.09 17.68 -13.51
C ARG A 62 2.76 17.05 -13.91
N ALA A 63 2.74 15.73 -14.10
CA ALA A 63 1.51 14.98 -14.10
C ALA A 63 0.91 15.23 -12.71
N ALA A 64 0.03 16.22 -12.65
CA ALA A 64 -0.71 16.52 -11.44
C ALA A 64 -1.42 15.23 -11.05
N ARG A 65 -1.22 14.78 -9.82
CA ARG A 65 -1.98 13.68 -9.23
C ARG A 65 -3.45 14.10 -9.25
N THR A 66 -4.22 13.65 -10.24
CA THR A 66 -5.53 14.24 -10.59
C THR A 66 -6.68 13.51 -9.91
N TYR A 67 -6.57 13.29 -8.59
CA TYR A 67 -7.74 12.97 -7.75
C TYR A 67 -8.07 14.05 -6.73
N ALA A 68 -7.14 14.96 -6.43
CA ALA A 68 -7.34 16.00 -5.45
C ALA A 68 -7.66 17.32 -6.17
N THR A 69 -8.95 17.66 -6.27
CA THR A 69 -9.33 19.07 -6.40
C THR A 69 -9.01 19.75 -5.07
N GLU A 70 -7.97 20.59 -5.05
CA GLU A 70 -7.68 21.46 -3.90
C GLU A 70 -8.95 22.27 -3.56
N SER A 71 -9.53 21.91 -2.42
CA SER A 71 -10.77 22.48 -1.89
C SER A 71 -10.42 23.58 -0.90
N LYS A 72 -11.21 24.66 -0.85
CA LYS A 72 -11.07 25.66 0.22
C LYS A 72 -11.50 25.01 1.53
N ALA A 73 -10.65 25.09 2.55
CA ALA A 73 -10.90 24.56 3.89
C ALA A 73 -12.34 24.87 4.35
N ALA A 74 -13.18 23.84 4.36
CA ALA A 74 -14.55 23.89 4.81
C ALA A 74 -14.62 23.41 6.26
N VAL A 75 -15.48 24.03 7.06
CA VAL A 75 -15.76 23.62 8.43
C VAL A 75 -17.09 22.90 8.44
N GLY A 76 -17.11 21.74 9.09
CA GLY A 76 -18.31 20.95 9.32
C GLY A 76 -18.43 20.55 10.79
N SER A 77 -19.50 19.82 11.09
CA SER A 77 -19.77 19.25 12.40
C SER A 77 -20.22 17.80 12.28
N VAL A 78 -19.89 16.98 13.29
CA VAL A 78 -20.29 15.57 13.33
C VAL A 78 -21.82 15.46 13.49
N LYS A 79 -22.50 14.82 12.53
CA LYS A 79 -23.95 14.59 12.57
C LYS A 79 -24.28 13.26 13.26
N THR A 80 -23.64 12.18 12.83
CA THR A 80 -23.85 10.82 13.35
C THR A 80 -22.54 10.04 13.40
N VAL A 81 -22.47 9.08 14.33
CA VAL A 81 -21.33 8.17 14.49
C VAL A 81 -21.88 6.75 14.56
N ILE A 82 -21.45 5.88 13.66
CA ILE A 82 -21.87 4.48 13.53
C ILE A 82 -20.62 3.62 13.41
N GLY A 83 -20.06 3.20 14.55
CA GLY A 83 -18.77 2.52 14.59
C GLY A 83 -17.70 3.37 13.89
N ALA A 84 -16.97 2.78 12.94
CA ALA A 84 -15.93 3.47 12.19
C ALA A 84 -16.46 4.43 11.09
N VAL A 85 -17.78 4.52 10.90
CA VAL A 85 -18.40 5.45 9.93
C VAL A 85 -18.91 6.68 10.66
N VAL A 86 -18.52 7.86 10.17
CA VAL A 86 -18.90 9.14 10.75
C VAL A 86 -19.52 9.99 9.65
N ASP A 87 -20.77 10.44 9.83
CA ASP A 87 -21.37 11.39 8.90
C ASP A 87 -21.10 12.82 9.42
N VAL A 88 -20.58 13.68 8.54
CA VAL A 88 -20.21 15.07 8.83
C VAL A 88 -21.07 15.98 7.99
N GLN A 89 -21.69 16.98 8.63
CA GLN A 89 -22.50 18.00 7.99
C GLN A 89 -21.70 19.30 7.84
N PHE A 90 -21.74 19.88 6.65
CA PHE A 90 -21.09 21.14 6.33
C PHE A 90 -22.13 22.26 6.20
N ASP A 91 -21.76 23.46 6.66
CA ASP A 91 -22.64 24.63 6.60
C ASP A 91 -22.67 25.26 5.19
N ASN A 92 -21.63 24.99 4.38
CA ASN A 92 -21.47 25.52 3.04
C ASN A 92 -21.97 24.53 1.98
N GLU A 93 -22.42 25.03 0.83
CA GLU A 93 -22.76 24.20 -0.34
C GLU A 93 -21.53 23.49 -0.96
N ASN A 94 -20.32 23.97 -0.66
CA ASN A 94 -19.08 23.35 -1.14
C ASN A 94 -18.70 22.19 -0.22
N LEU A 95 -19.08 20.98 -0.63
CA LEU A 95 -18.69 19.75 0.04
C LEU A 95 -17.26 19.34 -0.33
N PRO A 96 -16.48 18.79 0.63
CA PRO A 96 -15.19 18.21 0.32
C PRO A 96 -15.32 17.07 -0.69
N PRO A 97 -14.41 16.98 -1.68
CA PRO A 97 -14.35 15.87 -2.62
C PRO A 97 -14.28 14.50 -1.93
N ILE A 98 -14.69 13.46 -2.66
CA ILE A 98 -14.48 12.07 -2.22
C ILE A 98 -12.97 11.83 -2.10
N LEU A 99 -12.56 11.05 -1.10
CA LEU A 99 -11.17 10.74 -0.73
C LEU A 99 -10.41 11.86 0.00
N ASN A 100 -11.01 13.04 0.19
CA ASN A 100 -10.39 14.08 1.03
C ASN A 100 -10.32 13.65 2.50
N ALA A 101 -9.27 14.09 3.17
CA ALA A 101 -9.11 13.93 4.61
C ALA A 101 -9.76 15.08 5.35
N LEU A 102 -10.51 14.74 6.40
CA LEU A 102 -11.08 15.67 7.37
C LEU A 102 -10.43 15.42 8.73
N GLU A 103 -10.12 16.49 9.45
CA GLU A 103 -9.51 16.42 10.78
C GLU A 103 -10.51 16.87 11.85
N VAL A 104 -10.77 15.99 12.81
CA VAL A 104 -11.65 16.28 13.95
C VAL A 104 -10.90 17.14 14.96
N GLN A 105 -11.52 18.25 15.37
CA GLN A 105 -10.95 19.16 16.37
C GLN A 105 -11.31 18.71 17.79
N ASP A 106 -10.40 18.97 18.73
CA ASP A 106 -10.60 18.74 20.17
C ASP A 106 -10.96 17.29 20.54
N PHE A 107 -10.46 16.31 19.79
CA PHE A 107 -10.67 14.90 20.10
C PHE A 107 -9.77 14.44 21.26
N SER A 108 -10.37 13.89 22.31
CA SER A 108 -9.66 13.46 23.51
C SER A 108 -8.68 12.30 23.28
N GLY A 109 -8.90 11.51 22.23
CA GLY A 109 -8.05 10.37 21.86
C GLY A 109 -6.81 10.73 21.04
N GLY A 110 -6.53 12.01 20.82
CA GLY A 110 -5.43 12.47 19.97
C GLY A 110 -5.92 12.94 18.60
N ARG A 111 -5.15 12.69 17.56
CA ARG A 111 -5.47 13.17 16.21
C ARG A 111 -6.35 12.16 15.49
N LEU A 112 -7.62 12.51 15.27
CA LEU A 112 -8.56 11.68 14.51
C LEU A 112 -8.76 12.23 13.09
N VAL A 113 -8.36 11.43 12.12
CA VAL A 113 -8.54 11.71 10.69
C VAL A 113 -9.67 10.85 10.12
N LEU A 114 -10.55 11.49 9.36
CA LEU A 114 -11.65 10.87 8.65
C LEU A 114 -11.41 11.00 7.15
N GLU A 115 -11.69 9.97 6.35
CA GLU A 115 -11.65 10.05 4.89
C GLU A 115 -13.07 10.07 4.31
N VAL A 116 -13.35 11.02 3.42
CA VAL A 116 -14.66 11.10 2.75
C VAL A 116 -14.86 9.92 1.79
N ALA A 117 -15.89 9.12 2.03
CA ALA A 117 -16.21 7.93 1.24
C ALA A 117 -17.36 8.16 0.24
N SER A 118 -18.34 8.99 0.58
CA SER A 118 -19.47 9.35 -0.29
C SER A 118 -20.17 10.62 0.18
N HIS A 119 -20.96 11.24 -0.70
CA HIS A 119 -21.86 12.35 -0.37
C HIS A 119 -23.27 11.81 -0.15
N LEU A 120 -23.94 12.21 0.94
CA LEU A 120 -25.27 11.73 1.30
C LEU A 120 -26.41 12.67 0.87
N GLY A 121 -26.08 13.89 0.44
CA GLY A 121 -27.04 14.99 0.27
C GLY A 121 -27.19 15.83 1.54
N GLU A 122 -28.01 16.88 1.51
CA GLU A 122 -28.22 17.81 2.64
C GLU A 122 -26.90 18.37 3.22
N ASN A 123 -25.96 18.73 2.35
CA ASN A 123 -24.60 19.15 2.72
C ASN A 123 -23.89 18.19 3.69
N SER A 124 -24.21 16.91 3.63
CA SER A 124 -23.63 15.88 4.50
C SER A 124 -22.77 14.91 3.70
N VAL A 125 -21.63 14.54 4.26
CA VAL A 125 -20.72 13.54 3.71
C VAL A 125 -20.59 12.37 4.67
N ARG A 126 -20.45 11.17 4.12
CA ARG A 126 -20.13 9.96 4.87
C ARG A 126 -18.63 9.75 4.83
N THR A 127 -18.05 9.57 6.01
CA THR A 127 -16.60 9.38 6.16
C THR A 127 -16.28 8.08 6.88
N ILE A 128 -15.05 7.61 6.69
CA ILE A 128 -14.48 6.46 7.40
C ILE A 128 -13.36 6.97 8.30
N ALA A 129 -13.40 6.59 9.57
CA ALA A 129 -12.37 6.93 10.54
C ALA A 129 -11.11 6.08 10.35
N MET A 130 -9.95 6.73 10.47
CA MET A 130 -8.63 6.08 10.44
C MET A 130 -8.15 5.65 11.83
N ASP A 131 -8.87 6.02 12.89
CA ASP A 131 -8.61 5.59 14.26
C ASP A 131 -9.94 5.34 15.01
N GLY A 132 -9.86 4.87 16.26
CA GLY A 132 -11.00 4.67 17.14
C GLY A 132 -11.86 5.92 17.27
N THR A 133 -13.18 5.76 17.18
CA THR A 133 -14.16 6.84 17.29
C THR A 133 -14.75 6.96 18.70
N GLU A 134 -14.16 6.27 19.70
CA GLU A 134 -14.62 6.34 21.08
C GLU A 134 -14.49 7.77 21.63
N GLY A 135 -15.56 8.28 22.24
CA GLY A 135 -15.59 9.64 22.77
C GLY A 135 -15.91 10.72 21.74
N LEU A 136 -16.15 10.38 20.47
CA LEU A 136 -16.61 11.33 19.47
C LEU A 136 -18.08 11.72 19.73
N VAL A 137 -18.35 13.01 19.90
CA VAL A 137 -19.68 13.54 20.20
C VAL A 137 -20.27 14.23 18.97
N ARG A 138 -21.60 14.23 18.85
CA ARG A 138 -22.30 14.99 17.81
C ARG A 138 -22.09 16.49 18.01
N GLY A 139 -21.94 17.23 16.92
CA GLY A 139 -21.63 18.65 16.94
C GLY A 139 -20.14 18.96 17.09
N THR A 140 -19.27 17.96 17.31
CA THR A 140 -17.81 18.18 17.30
C THR A 140 -17.38 18.75 15.96
N LYS A 141 -16.51 19.76 16.00
CA LYS A 141 -16.05 20.49 14.82
C LYS A 141 -15.09 19.63 14.00
N VAL A 142 -15.26 19.65 12.68
CA VAL A 142 -14.45 18.93 11.70
C VAL A 142 -13.95 19.91 10.66
N ILE A 143 -12.68 19.81 10.28
CA ILE A 143 -12.04 20.70 9.30
C ILE A 143 -11.62 19.88 8.08
N ASP A 144 -12.02 20.30 6.88
CA ASP A 144 -11.49 19.76 5.62
C ASP A 144 -10.05 20.22 5.43
N THR A 145 -9.16 19.25 5.23
CA THR A 145 -7.74 19.52 4.96
C THR A 145 -7.51 20.03 3.53
N GLY A 146 -8.51 19.90 2.65
CA GLY A 146 -8.45 20.32 1.26
C GLY A 146 -7.74 19.33 0.33
N ALA A 147 -7.17 18.24 0.89
CA ALA A 147 -6.48 17.19 0.15
C ALA A 147 -6.81 15.80 0.72
N PRO A 148 -6.51 14.72 0.00
CA PRO A 148 -6.49 13.37 0.56
C PRO A 148 -5.47 13.26 1.70
N ILE A 149 -5.50 12.13 2.43
CA ILE A 149 -4.50 11.86 3.48
C ILE A 149 -3.09 12.00 2.88
N LEU A 150 -2.31 12.93 3.44
CA LEU A 150 -0.95 13.22 3.02
C LEU A 150 0.03 12.51 3.94
N VAL A 151 1.00 11.82 3.35
CA VAL A 151 2.01 11.06 4.10
C VAL A 151 3.41 11.54 3.76
N PRO A 152 4.36 11.49 4.72
CA PRO A 152 5.74 11.86 4.47
C PRO A 152 6.40 10.85 3.53
N VAL A 153 7.19 11.35 2.59
CA VAL A 153 7.99 10.53 1.67
C VAL A 153 9.44 11.02 1.60
N GLY A 154 10.32 10.14 1.15
CA GLY A 154 11.75 10.40 0.94
C GLY A 154 12.66 9.67 1.92
N HIS A 155 13.98 9.85 1.78
CA HIS A 155 14.96 9.08 2.55
C HIS A 155 14.79 9.15 4.08
N ALA A 156 14.22 10.25 4.62
CA ALA A 156 13.99 10.38 6.05
C ALA A 156 12.92 9.42 6.60
N THR A 157 12.13 8.76 5.74
CA THR A 157 11.19 7.70 6.13
C THR A 157 11.87 6.34 6.27
N LEU A 158 13.10 6.17 5.77
CA LEU A 158 13.83 4.92 5.87
C LEU A 158 14.26 4.67 7.33
N GLY A 159 14.07 3.43 7.76
CA GLY A 159 14.33 2.97 9.13
C GLY A 159 13.29 3.43 10.14
N ARG A 160 12.20 4.07 9.70
CA ARG A 160 11.10 4.55 10.53
C ARG A 160 9.90 3.61 10.45
N ILE A 161 9.10 3.63 11.51
CA ILE A 161 7.78 2.98 11.52
C ILE A 161 6.70 4.05 11.47
N MET A 162 5.79 3.94 10.51
CA MET A 162 4.67 4.87 10.33
C MET A 162 3.32 4.15 10.38
N ASN A 163 2.29 4.88 10.83
CA ASN A 163 0.90 4.45 10.72
C ASN A 163 0.29 4.87 9.37
N VAL A 164 -1.01 4.58 9.17
CA VAL A 164 -1.75 4.90 7.94
C VAL A 164 -1.75 6.39 7.57
N ILE A 165 -1.77 7.29 8.55
CA ILE A 165 -1.76 8.75 8.34
C ILE A 165 -0.34 9.34 8.25
N GLY A 166 0.70 8.50 8.27
CA GLY A 166 2.08 8.92 8.12
C GLY A 166 2.75 9.42 9.40
N GLU A 167 2.14 9.21 10.57
CA GLU A 167 2.73 9.57 11.84
C GLU A 167 3.70 8.48 12.31
N PRO A 168 4.87 8.86 12.86
CA PRO A 168 5.84 7.90 13.35
C PRO A 168 5.35 7.26 14.66
N ILE A 169 5.37 5.94 14.71
CA ILE A 169 4.98 5.13 15.89
C ILE A 169 6.16 4.40 16.54
N ASP A 170 7.38 4.79 16.19
CA ASP A 170 8.64 4.18 16.67
C ASP A 170 9.28 4.94 17.84
N GLU A 171 8.61 5.94 18.41
CA GLU A 171 9.11 6.79 19.51
C GLU A 171 10.42 7.55 19.21
N ARG A 172 10.85 7.62 17.94
CA ARG A 172 12.11 8.27 17.51
C ARG A 172 11.93 9.73 17.09
N GLY A 173 10.89 10.38 17.61
CA GLY A 173 10.53 11.77 17.29
C GLY A 173 9.96 11.97 15.87
N PRO A 174 9.70 13.22 15.46
CA PRO A 174 9.04 13.51 14.19
C PRO A 174 9.95 13.24 12.97
N ILE A 175 9.35 12.83 11.85
CA ILE A 175 10.02 12.74 10.56
C ILE A 175 10.11 14.16 9.98
N LYS A 176 11.32 14.73 9.88
CA LYS A 176 11.55 16.12 9.48
C LYS A 176 12.00 16.24 8.02
N GLY A 177 11.68 17.38 7.40
CA GLY A 177 12.26 17.78 6.10
C GLY A 177 11.78 16.95 4.91
N VAL A 178 10.58 16.36 5.02
CA VAL A 178 10.01 15.43 4.04
C VAL A 178 8.95 16.10 3.19
N LYS A 179 8.90 15.67 1.93
CA LYS A 179 7.80 16.02 1.04
C LYS A 179 6.56 15.26 1.51
N MET A 180 5.39 15.90 1.43
CA MET A 180 4.11 15.26 1.74
C MET A 180 3.41 14.92 0.43
N LEU A 181 2.99 13.67 0.28
CA LEU A 181 2.33 13.17 -0.92
C LEU A 181 0.99 12.49 -0.56
N PRO A 182 -0.09 12.67 -1.35
CA PRO A 182 -1.37 12.03 -1.08
C PRO A 182 -1.32 10.51 -1.27
N ILE A 183 -2.06 9.76 -0.44
CA ILE A 183 -2.11 8.30 -0.56
C ILE A 183 -2.91 7.79 -1.76
N HIS A 184 -3.79 8.63 -2.31
CA HIS A 184 -4.60 8.33 -3.49
C HIS A 184 -3.93 8.92 -4.72
N ALA A 185 -3.57 8.05 -5.67
CA ALA A 185 -2.95 8.41 -6.93
C ALA A 185 -3.55 7.57 -8.07
N ASP A 186 -3.60 8.17 -9.27
CA ASP A 186 -3.92 7.45 -10.49
C ASP A 186 -2.82 6.44 -10.82
N PRO A 187 -3.17 5.26 -11.37
CA PRO A 187 -2.17 4.34 -11.89
C PRO A 187 -1.40 4.96 -13.07
N PRO A 188 -0.16 4.52 -13.33
CA PRO A 188 0.62 4.98 -14.47
C PRO A 188 -0.15 4.80 -15.79
N PRO A 189 -0.17 5.81 -16.67
CA PRO A 189 -0.88 5.73 -17.93
C PRO A 189 -0.24 4.70 -18.86
N PHE A 190 -1.01 4.22 -19.83
CA PHE A 190 -0.56 3.17 -20.76
C PHE A 190 0.74 3.53 -21.50
N VAL A 191 0.97 4.83 -21.78
CA VAL A 191 2.17 5.33 -22.46
C VAL A 191 3.45 5.20 -21.65
N ASP A 192 3.34 5.15 -20.32
CA ASP A 192 4.48 5.08 -19.39
C ASP A 192 4.81 3.63 -19.01
N GLN A 193 4.02 2.66 -19.47
CA GLN A 193 4.27 1.25 -19.18
C GLN A 193 5.40 0.70 -20.06
N SER A 194 6.40 0.08 -19.42
CA SER A 194 7.45 -0.61 -20.15
C SER A 194 6.91 -1.86 -20.84
N THR A 195 7.32 -2.07 -22.09
CA THR A 195 7.03 -3.29 -22.85
C THR A 195 8.12 -4.36 -22.72
N THR A 196 9.24 -4.04 -22.07
CA THR A 196 10.37 -4.96 -21.89
C THR A 196 10.16 -5.83 -20.65
N ALA A 197 10.20 -7.14 -20.85
CA ALA A 197 10.24 -8.09 -19.74
C ALA A 197 11.69 -8.23 -19.27
N GLU A 198 11.99 -7.64 -18.13
CA GLU A 198 13.29 -7.73 -17.46
C GLU A 198 13.19 -8.63 -16.23
N VAL A 199 14.20 -9.47 -16.01
CA VAL A 199 14.25 -10.35 -14.83
C VAL A 199 14.93 -9.61 -13.68
N LEU A 200 14.32 -9.68 -12.50
CA LEU A 200 14.91 -9.24 -11.25
C LEU A 200 15.67 -10.43 -10.63
N GLU A 201 17.00 -10.34 -10.65
CA GLU A 201 17.86 -11.34 -10.00
C GLU A 201 17.74 -11.22 -8.47
N THR A 202 17.23 -12.26 -7.83
CA THR A 202 16.97 -12.28 -6.38
C THR A 202 18.13 -12.87 -5.57
N GLY A 203 19.01 -13.63 -6.21
CA GLY A 203 20.07 -14.38 -5.54
C GLY A 203 19.57 -15.68 -4.90
N ILE A 204 18.29 -16.02 -5.06
CA ILE A 204 17.67 -17.20 -4.47
C ILE A 204 17.47 -18.24 -5.57
N LYS A 205 18.29 -19.29 -5.54
CA LYS A 205 18.33 -20.33 -6.60
C LYS A 205 16.98 -20.87 -7.04
N VAL A 206 16.08 -21.17 -6.09
CA VAL A 206 14.76 -21.74 -6.43
C VAL A 206 13.86 -20.71 -7.12
N VAL A 207 13.97 -19.44 -6.74
CA VAL A 207 13.23 -18.33 -7.35
C VAL A 207 13.80 -18.05 -8.73
N ASP A 208 15.10 -17.77 -8.83
CA ASP A 208 15.74 -17.37 -10.08
C ASP A 208 15.68 -18.47 -11.16
N LEU A 209 15.64 -19.75 -10.77
CA LEU A 209 15.56 -20.87 -11.72
C LEU A 209 14.14 -21.27 -12.10
N LEU A 210 13.24 -21.46 -11.12
CA LEU A 210 11.91 -22.06 -11.37
C LEU A 210 10.80 -21.03 -11.55
N ALA A 211 10.91 -19.88 -10.88
CA ALA A 211 9.89 -18.83 -10.88
C ALA A 211 10.55 -17.44 -10.84
N PRO A 212 11.31 -17.07 -11.89
CA PRO A 212 12.07 -15.84 -11.93
C PRO A 212 11.13 -14.62 -11.80
N TYR A 213 11.53 -13.65 -10.99
CA TYR A 213 10.72 -12.46 -10.78
C TYR A 213 10.91 -11.49 -11.94
N ALA A 214 9.80 -10.98 -12.49
CA ALA A 214 9.86 -9.90 -13.46
C ALA A 214 10.00 -8.56 -12.74
N ARG A 215 10.91 -7.70 -13.21
CA ARG A 215 11.04 -6.31 -12.76
C ARG A 215 9.74 -5.56 -13.06
N GLY A 216 9.21 -4.84 -12.07
CA GLY A 216 7.87 -4.22 -12.14
C GLY A 216 6.70 -5.20 -12.09
N GLY A 217 6.98 -6.51 -11.92
CA GLY A 217 5.97 -7.55 -11.79
C GLY A 217 5.31 -7.58 -10.41
N LYS A 218 4.21 -8.35 -10.32
CA LYS A 218 3.52 -8.64 -9.06
C LYS A 218 3.76 -10.10 -8.70
N ILE A 219 4.25 -10.35 -7.50
CA ILE A 219 4.60 -11.69 -7.03
C ILE A 219 3.70 -12.07 -5.85
N GLY A 220 3.14 -13.28 -5.89
CA GLY A 220 2.37 -13.85 -4.78
C GLY A 220 3.23 -14.80 -3.95
N LEU A 221 3.36 -14.53 -2.66
CA LEU A 221 4.00 -15.43 -1.69
C LEU A 221 2.93 -16.23 -0.93
N PHE A 222 2.65 -17.45 -1.41
CA PHE A 222 1.66 -18.34 -0.80
C PHE A 222 2.32 -19.25 0.23
N GLY A 223 1.83 -19.21 1.48
CA GLY A 223 2.35 -20.09 2.52
C GLY A 223 1.56 -20.00 3.83
N GLY A 224 1.56 -21.09 4.60
CA GLY A 224 0.97 -21.13 5.94
C GLY A 224 1.75 -20.31 6.97
N ALA A 225 1.38 -20.45 8.24
CA ALA A 225 2.20 -19.93 9.33
C ALA A 225 3.46 -20.79 9.50
N GLY A 226 4.60 -20.18 9.86
CA GLY A 226 5.84 -20.90 10.18
C GLY A 226 6.62 -21.47 8.99
N VAL A 227 6.21 -21.25 7.75
CA VAL A 227 6.92 -21.76 6.56
C VAL A 227 8.11 -20.90 6.11
N GLY A 228 8.47 -19.87 6.88
CA GLY A 228 9.63 -19.00 6.58
C GLY A 228 9.35 -17.84 5.61
N LYS A 229 8.09 -17.38 5.45
CA LYS A 229 7.76 -16.22 4.59
C LYS A 229 8.52 -14.96 4.99
N THR A 230 8.53 -14.65 6.28
CA THR A 230 9.19 -13.48 6.84
C THR A 230 10.71 -13.53 6.60
N VAL A 231 11.31 -14.72 6.77
CA VAL A 231 12.74 -14.96 6.48
C VAL A 231 13.03 -14.74 4.99
N LEU A 232 12.16 -15.25 4.10
CA LEU A 232 12.30 -15.03 2.66
C LEU A 232 12.22 -13.54 2.29
N ILE A 233 11.30 -12.79 2.91
CA ILE A 233 11.16 -11.35 2.70
C ILE A 233 12.41 -10.61 3.15
N GLN A 234 12.94 -10.91 4.34
CA GLN A 234 14.17 -10.29 4.84
C GLN A 234 15.36 -10.58 3.93
N GLU A 235 15.49 -11.82 3.44
CA GLU A 235 16.55 -12.20 2.52
C GLU A 235 16.44 -11.47 1.18
N LEU A 236 15.22 -11.31 0.64
CA LEU A 236 14.97 -10.51 -0.56
C LEU A 236 15.36 -9.04 -0.37
N ILE A 237 14.98 -8.44 0.76
CA ILE A 237 15.36 -7.06 1.11
C ILE A 237 16.89 -6.92 1.14
N ASN A 238 17.57 -7.84 1.83
CA ASN A 238 19.01 -7.85 1.98
C ASN A 238 19.74 -8.01 0.63
N ASN A 239 19.29 -8.94 -0.22
CA ASN A 239 19.93 -9.22 -1.50
C ASN A 239 19.72 -8.10 -2.51
N VAL A 240 18.51 -7.54 -2.60
CA VAL A 240 18.23 -6.43 -3.51
C VAL A 240 18.91 -5.15 -3.05
N ALA A 241 18.97 -4.87 -1.75
CA ALA A 241 19.71 -3.73 -1.23
C ALA A 241 21.21 -3.81 -1.54
N LYS A 242 21.82 -5.01 -1.49
CA LYS A 242 23.24 -5.23 -1.79
C LYS A 242 23.56 -5.22 -3.28
N ALA A 243 22.72 -5.84 -4.11
CA ALA A 243 22.99 -6.06 -5.53
C ALA A 243 22.53 -4.89 -6.41
N HIS A 244 21.35 -4.33 -6.13
CA HIS A 244 20.71 -3.33 -6.99
C HIS A 244 20.65 -1.93 -6.35
N GLY A 245 21.06 -1.80 -5.08
CA GLY A 245 21.05 -0.53 -4.35
C GLY A 245 19.65 0.03 -4.09
N GLY A 246 18.60 -0.76 -4.33
CA GLY A 246 17.21 -0.36 -4.21
C GLY A 246 16.71 -0.31 -2.78
N PHE A 247 15.67 0.49 -2.54
CA PHE A 247 14.97 0.56 -1.27
C PHE A 247 13.81 -0.44 -1.18
N SER A 248 13.43 -0.77 0.04
CA SER A 248 12.27 -1.62 0.31
C SER A 248 11.23 -0.90 1.16
N ILE A 249 9.96 -1.15 0.91
CA ILE A 249 8.86 -0.67 1.74
C ILE A 249 8.09 -1.90 2.21
N PHE A 250 7.94 -2.04 3.52
CA PHE A 250 7.15 -3.10 4.11
C PHE A 250 5.83 -2.55 4.65
N CYS A 251 4.72 -3.07 4.14
CA CYS A 251 3.37 -2.73 4.55
C CYS A 251 2.78 -3.89 5.34
N GLY A 252 2.67 -3.73 6.65
CA GLY A 252 1.96 -4.67 7.52
C GLY A 252 0.47 -4.34 7.58
N VAL A 253 -0.32 -4.89 6.67
CA VAL A 253 -1.78 -4.76 6.60
C VAL A 253 -2.46 -5.81 7.47
N GLY A 254 -3.07 -5.36 8.57
CA GLY A 254 -3.74 -6.25 9.52
C GLY A 254 -2.79 -7.26 10.16
N GLU A 255 -1.54 -6.84 10.37
CA GLU A 255 -0.51 -7.65 11.03
C GLU A 255 -0.69 -7.65 12.54
N ARG A 256 -0.22 -8.71 13.19
CA ARG A 256 -0.19 -8.75 14.66
C ARG A 256 0.90 -7.81 15.14
N THR A 257 0.60 -7.03 16.18
CA THR A 257 1.57 -6.14 16.82
C THR A 257 2.86 -6.87 17.23
N ARG A 258 2.75 -8.11 17.74
CA ARG A 258 3.92 -8.95 18.06
C ARG A 258 4.77 -9.25 16.83
N GLU A 259 4.15 -9.66 15.73
CA GLU A 259 4.87 -10.05 14.50
C GLU A 259 5.57 -8.84 13.86
N GLY A 260 4.94 -7.66 13.90
CA GLY A 260 5.59 -6.40 13.49
C GLY A 260 6.76 -5.99 14.38
N ASN A 261 6.64 -6.18 15.71
CA ASN A 261 7.71 -5.91 16.65
C ASN A 261 8.91 -6.85 16.45
N ASP A 262 8.66 -8.16 16.33
CA ASP A 262 9.68 -9.17 16.08
C ASP A 262 10.42 -8.84 14.77
N LEU A 263 9.69 -8.52 13.69
CA LEU A 263 10.26 -8.12 12.41
C LEU A 263 11.14 -6.87 12.52
N TYR A 264 10.70 -5.86 13.28
CA TYR A 264 11.48 -4.62 13.46
C TYR A 264 12.82 -4.89 14.16
N HIS A 265 12.81 -5.68 15.24
CA HIS A 265 14.04 -6.04 15.93
C HIS A 265 14.95 -6.95 15.10
N GLU A 266 14.39 -7.92 14.37
CA GLU A 266 15.16 -8.75 13.43
C GLU A 266 15.83 -7.91 12.34
N MET A 267 15.14 -6.90 11.81
CA MET A 267 15.72 -5.97 10.82
C MET A 267 16.82 -5.08 11.39
N ILE A 268 16.77 -4.75 12.68
CA ILE A 268 17.86 -4.03 13.38
C ILE A 268 19.06 -4.96 13.55
N GLU A 269 18.85 -6.19 14.02
CA GLU A 269 19.92 -7.17 14.24
C GLU A 269 20.63 -7.58 12.95
N THR A 270 19.90 -7.70 11.85
CA THR A 270 20.44 -8.02 10.52
C THR A 270 21.10 -6.82 9.82
N GLY A 271 20.98 -5.61 10.38
CA GLY A 271 21.56 -4.38 9.85
C GLY A 271 20.83 -3.79 8.64
N VAL A 272 19.61 -4.25 8.36
CA VAL A 272 18.72 -3.66 7.34
C VAL A 272 18.19 -2.30 7.80
N ILE A 273 17.89 -2.19 9.09
CA ILE A 273 17.55 -0.94 9.78
C ILE A 273 18.73 -0.55 10.67
N ASN A 274 19.33 0.59 10.37
CA ASN A 274 20.41 1.17 11.16
C ASN A 274 19.87 2.40 11.90
N LEU A 275 19.90 2.37 13.24
CA LEU A 275 19.34 3.45 14.07
C LEU A 275 20.16 4.75 13.99
N GLU A 276 21.47 4.62 13.81
CA GLU A 276 22.44 5.72 13.77
C GLU A 276 22.99 5.97 12.36
N GLY A 277 22.55 5.21 11.36
CA GLY A 277 23.09 5.22 10.00
C GLY A 277 22.02 5.11 8.92
N GLU A 278 22.45 4.73 7.72
CA GLU A 278 21.53 4.55 6.59
C GLU A 278 20.74 3.25 6.72
N SER A 279 19.42 3.37 6.76
CA SER A 279 18.49 2.25 6.65
C SER A 279 18.06 2.07 5.20
N LYS A 280 17.68 0.84 4.82
CA LYS A 280 17.26 0.51 3.45
C LYS A 280 15.78 0.17 3.31
N VAL A 281 15.04 0.14 4.43
CA VAL A 281 13.62 -0.21 4.47
C VAL A 281 12.81 0.86 5.19
N ALA A 282 11.62 1.19 4.70
CA ALA A 282 10.61 1.93 5.47
C ALA A 282 9.47 0.98 5.89
N LEU A 283 9.00 1.11 7.13
CA LEU A 283 7.94 0.26 7.68
C LEU A 283 6.65 1.06 7.81
N VAL A 284 5.55 0.52 7.28
CA VAL A 284 4.20 1.07 7.43
C VAL A 284 3.31 -0.01 8.02
N PHE A 285 2.77 0.21 9.20
CA PHE A 285 1.89 -0.74 9.87
C PHE A 285 0.47 -0.20 10.00
N GLY A 286 -0.49 -1.10 9.77
CA GLY A 286 -1.89 -0.93 10.09
C GLY A 286 -2.32 -2.19 10.81
N GLN A 287 -2.28 -2.16 12.14
CA GLN A 287 -2.33 -3.36 12.97
C GLN A 287 -3.74 -3.97 13.05
N MET A 288 -3.86 -5.20 13.55
CA MET A 288 -5.16 -5.86 13.73
C MET A 288 -6.11 -5.16 14.70
N ASN A 289 -5.59 -4.39 15.66
CA ASN A 289 -6.37 -3.60 16.62
C ASN A 289 -6.87 -2.27 16.04
N GLU A 290 -6.40 -1.87 14.85
CA GLU A 290 -6.85 -0.64 14.19
C GLU A 290 -8.18 -0.86 13.43
N PRO A 291 -8.98 0.21 13.27
CA PRO A 291 -10.25 0.12 12.57
C PRO A 291 -10.07 -0.34 11.11
N PRO A 292 -11.14 -0.88 10.49
CA PRO A 292 -11.09 -1.33 9.10
C PRO A 292 -10.71 -0.21 8.11
N GLY A 293 -11.00 1.06 8.44
CA GLY A 293 -10.58 2.21 7.63
C GLY A 293 -9.06 2.30 7.48
N ALA A 294 -8.33 2.24 8.59
CA ALA A 294 -6.87 2.27 8.60
C ALA A 294 -6.27 1.09 7.82
N ARG A 295 -6.74 -0.13 8.10
CA ARG A 295 -6.29 -1.34 7.41
C ARG A 295 -6.55 -1.31 5.90
N ALA A 296 -7.65 -0.70 5.47
CA ALA A 296 -8.01 -0.56 4.06
C ALA A 296 -7.22 0.55 3.33
N ARG A 297 -6.42 1.36 4.03
CA ARG A 297 -5.63 2.47 3.46
C ARG A 297 -4.14 2.32 3.64
N VAL A 298 -3.67 1.55 4.63
CA VAL A 298 -2.25 1.43 4.95
C VAL A 298 -1.38 0.92 3.78
N ALA A 299 -1.93 0.02 2.93
CA ALA A 299 -1.22 -0.43 1.74
C ALA A 299 -0.97 0.72 0.74
N LEU A 300 -1.87 1.71 0.67
CA LEU A 300 -1.73 2.90 -0.18
C LEU A 300 -0.66 3.85 0.37
N THR A 301 -0.56 3.96 1.70
CA THR A 301 0.51 4.74 2.35
C THR A 301 1.89 4.20 1.97
N GLY A 302 2.10 2.89 2.07
CA GLY A 302 3.37 2.28 1.66
C GLY A 302 3.60 2.31 0.15
N LEU A 303 2.53 2.15 -0.67
CA LEU A 303 2.63 2.35 -2.11
C LEU A 303 3.09 3.76 -2.45
N THR A 304 2.57 4.79 -1.78
CA THR A 304 2.93 6.19 -2.02
C THR A 304 4.40 6.48 -1.75
N ILE A 305 4.96 5.87 -0.70
CA ILE A 305 6.40 5.96 -0.40
C ILE A 305 7.21 5.25 -1.49
N ALA A 306 6.77 4.07 -1.93
CA ALA A 306 7.42 3.33 -3.01
C ALA A 306 7.38 4.10 -4.35
N GLU A 307 6.27 4.74 -4.66
CA GLU A 307 6.11 5.55 -5.87
C GLU A 307 7.01 6.77 -5.87
N TYR A 308 7.25 7.41 -4.73
CA TYR A 308 8.23 8.50 -4.64
C TYR A 308 9.63 8.02 -5.07
N PHE A 309 10.09 6.88 -4.56
CA PHE A 309 11.40 6.33 -4.92
C PHE A 309 11.46 5.85 -6.40
N ARG A 310 10.33 5.38 -6.94
CA ARG A 310 10.20 5.01 -8.36
C ARG A 310 10.25 6.23 -9.27
N ASP A 311 9.44 7.25 -8.98
CA ASP A 311 9.15 8.36 -9.91
C ASP A 311 10.15 9.54 -9.77
N GLU A 312 10.53 9.89 -8.54
CA GLU A 312 11.42 11.03 -8.29
C GLU A 312 12.89 10.61 -8.23
N GLU A 313 13.18 9.44 -7.66
CA GLU A 313 14.56 8.93 -7.56
C GLU A 313 14.94 7.94 -8.66
N GLY A 314 13.97 7.42 -9.42
CA GLY A 314 14.24 6.52 -10.54
C GLY A 314 14.84 5.18 -10.13
N GLN A 315 14.55 4.71 -8.91
CA GLN A 315 15.15 3.50 -8.36
C GLN A 315 14.22 2.28 -8.45
N ASP A 316 14.81 1.09 -8.41
CA ASP A 316 14.07 -0.15 -8.22
C ASP A 316 13.65 -0.28 -6.77
N VAL A 317 12.35 -0.49 -6.55
CA VAL A 317 11.76 -0.54 -5.23
C VAL A 317 11.04 -1.86 -5.02
N LEU A 318 11.30 -2.50 -3.88
CA LEU A 318 10.50 -3.65 -3.44
C LEU A 318 9.40 -3.21 -2.50
N LEU A 319 8.15 -3.43 -2.89
CA LEU A 319 6.98 -3.22 -2.05
C LEU A 319 6.48 -4.57 -1.52
N PHE A 320 6.54 -4.77 -0.21
CA PHE A 320 5.99 -5.93 0.47
C PHE A 320 4.65 -5.58 1.09
N ILE A 321 3.61 -6.38 0.82
CA ILE A 321 2.28 -6.22 1.40
C ILE A 321 1.91 -7.51 2.14
N ASP A 322 2.13 -7.53 3.46
CA ASP A 322 1.69 -8.62 4.33
C ASP A 322 0.55 -8.11 5.22
N ASN A 323 -0.72 -8.45 5.05
CA ASN A 323 -1.26 -9.42 4.09
C ASN A 323 -2.27 -8.78 3.14
N ILE A 324 -2.12 -9.02 1.84
CA ILE A 324 -3.07 -8.53 0.83
C ILE A 324 -4.50 -9.08 1.02
N PHE A 325 -4.66 -10.25 1.63
CA PHE A 325 -5.97 -10.77 2.01
C PHE A 325 -6.63 -9.88 3.09
N ARG A 326 -5.86 -9.39 4.06
CA ARG A 326 -6.36 -8.48 5.10
C ARG A 326 -6.76 -7.12 4.56
N PHE A 327 -6.07 -6.62 3.53
CA PHE A 327 -6.49 -5.45 2.78
C PHE A 327 -7.90 -5.64 2.19
N THR A 328 -8.13 -6.78 1.52
CA THR A 328 -9.44 -7.11 0.92
C THR A 328 -10.53 -7.31 1.98
N GLN A 329 -10.18 -7.96 3.09
CA GLN A 329 -11.10 -8.16 4.22
C GLN A 329 -11.52 -6.81 4.83
N ALA A 330 -10.56 -5.93 5.11
CA ALA A 330 -10.83 -4.59 5.62
C ALA A 330 -11.72 -3.79 4.65
N GLY A 331 -11.45 -3.87 3.34
CA GLY A 331 -12.31 -3.27 2.33
C GLY A 331 -13.75 -3.82 2.35
N SER A 332 -13.92 -5.12 2.60
CA SER A 332 -15.23 -5.74 2.74
C SER A 332 -15.97 -5.27 4.00
N GLU A 333 -15.26 -5.13 5.12
CA GLU A 333 -15.80 -4.56 6.38
C GLU A 333 -16.24 -3.10 6.19
N VAL A 334 -15.40 -2.27 5.56
CA VAL A 334 -15.74 -0.88 5.21
C VAL A 334 -16.97 -0.83 4.31
N SER A 335 -17.05 -1.69 3.29
CA SER A 335 -18.20 -1.74 2.38
C SER A 335 -19.50 -2.09 3.12
N ALA A 336 -19.44 -3.04 4.07
CA ALA A 336 -20.59 -3.39 4.89
C ALA A 336 -21.07 -2.20 5.75
N LEU A 337 -20.14 -1.49 6.39
CA LEU A 337 -20.45 -0.32 7.22
C LEU A 337 -21.03 0.85 6.42
N LEU A 338 -20.59 1.02 5.17
CA LEU A 338 -21.13 2.06 4.29
C LEU A 338 -22.55 1.74 3.76
N GLY A 339 -23.08 0.53 4.04
CA GLY A 339 -24.31 0.04 3.43
C GLY A 339 -24.14 -0.36 1.96
N ARG A 340 -22.89 -0.44 1.47
CA ARG A 340 -22.54 -0.80 0.09
C ARG A 340 -22.62 -2.29 -0.22
N ILE A 341 -23.24 -3.08 0.65
CA ILE A 341 -23.58 -4.46 0.33
C ILE A 341 -25.11 -4.62 0.13
N PRO A 342 -25.72 -3.99 -0.90
CA PRO A 342 -26.98 -4.48 -1.43
C PRO A 342 -26.83 -5.93 -1.94
N SER A 343 -25.65 -6.33 -2.41
CA SER A 343 -25.41 -7.61 -3.08
C SER A 343 -25.63 -8.84 -2.19
N ALA A 344 -25.28 -8.82 -0.90
CA ALA A 344 -25.53 -9.93 0.01
C ALA A 344 -27.02 -10.16 0.26
N ARG A 345 -27.80 -9.07 0.36
CA ARG A 345 -29.27 -9.16 0.44
C ARG A 345 -29.86 -9.52 -0.92
N PHE A 346 -29.36 -8.97 -2.01
CA PHE A 346 -29.83 -9.25 -3.37
C PHE A 346 -29.51 -10.68 -3.84
N MET A 347 -28.50 -11.34 -3.25
CA MET A 347 -28.27 -12.77 -3.42
C MET A 347 -29.36 -13.63 -2.77
N SER A 348 -30.18 -13.08 -1.87
CA SER A 348 -31.33 -13.78 -1.32
C SER A 348 -32.47 -13.77 -2.34
N GLN A 349 -32.94 -14.96 -2.68
CA GLN A 349 -33.96 -15.18 -3.70
C GLN A 349 -35.09 -16.02 -3.11
N PRO A 350 -36.36 -15.63 -3.31
CA PRO A 350 -37.47 -16.46 -2.89
C PRO A 350 -37.53 -17.70 -3.79
N PHE A 351 -37.40 -18.87 -3.18
CA PHE A 351 -37.48 -20.15 -3.89
C PHE A 351 -38.92 -20.64 -3.95
N ALA A 352 -39.38 -21.09 -5.12
CA ALA A 352 -40.73 -21.61 -5.31
C ALA A 352 -41.05 -22.78 -4.37
N VAL A 353 -40.06 -23.63 -4.09
CA VAL A 353 -40.18 -24.75 -3.12
C VAL A 353 -40.31 -24.28 -1.67
N ALA A 354 -39.80 -23.09 -1.34
CA ALA A 354 -39.83 -22.54 0.01
C ALA A 354 -41.05 -21.63 0.26
N GLN A 355 -41.88 -21.39 -0.76
CA GLN A 355 -43.06 -20.51 -0.67
C GLN A 355 -44.03 -20.95 0.44
N VAL A 356 -44.20 -22.26 0.64
CA VAL A 356 -45.08 -22.83 1.68
C VAL A 356 -44.59 -22.49 3.10
N PHE A 357 -43.29 -22.30 3.29
CA PHE A 357 -42.69 -22.02 4.59
C PHE A 357 -42.45 -20.52 4.83
N THR A 358 -42.14 -19.79 3.76
CA THR A 358 -41.70 -18.39 3.84
C THR A 358 -42.80 -17.39 3.49
N GLY A 359 -43.88 -17.83 2.82
CA GLY A 359 -44.96 -16.98 2.33
C GLY A 359 -44.61 -16.13 1.10
N TYR A 360 -43.35 -16.11 0.66
CA TYR A 360 -42.91 -15.35 -0.52
C TYR A 360 -43.09 -16.16 -1.79
N GLU A 361 -43.63 -15.53 -2.84
CA GLU A 361 -43.75 -16.13 -4.17
C GLU A 361 -42.38 -16.38 -4.78
N GLY A 362 -42.14 -17.62 -5.22
CA GLY A 362 -40.86 -18.02 -5.80
C GLY A 362 -40.57 -17.32 -7.12
N LYS A 363 -39.36 -16.83 -7.31
CA LYS A 363 -38.94 -16.15 -8.55
C LYS A 363 -37.81 -16.91 -9.23
N LEU A 364 -37.90 -17.12 -10.54
CA LEU A 364 -36.83 -17.65 -11.37
C LEU A 364 -36.15 -16.49 -12.11
N VAL A 365 -34.85 -16.28 -11.88
CA VAL A 365 -34.11 -15.15 -12.45
C VAL A 365 -33.18 -15.65 -13.57
N PRO A 366 -33.32 -15.18 -14.82
CA PRO A 366 -32.41 -15.54 -15.90
C PRO A 366 -31.00 -14.97 -15.68
N LEU A 367 -29.97 -15.71 -16.12
CA LEU A 367 -28.56 -15.32 -15.97
C LEU A 367 -28.25 -13.92 -16.54
N LYS A 368 -28.86 -13.56 -17.68
CA LYS A 368 -28.67 -12.25 -18.31
C LYS A 368 -29.14 -11.12 -17.38
N ASP A 369 -30.26 -11.31 -16.70
CA ASP A 369 -30.84 -10.33 -15.78
C ASP A 369 -30.09 -10.31 -14.46
N THR A 370 -29.57 -11.46 -13.99
CA THR A 370 -28.64 -11.51 -12.86
C THR A 370 -27.39 -10.67 -13.14
N ILE A 371 -26.70 -10.91 -14.26
CA ILE A 371 -25.47 -10.17 -14.61
C ILE A 371 -25.76 -8.68 -14.77
N ARG A 372 -26.87 -8.31 -15.42
CA ARG A 372 -27.30 -6.90 -15.53
C ARG A 372 -27.52 -6.28 -14.16
N SER A 373 -28.33 -6.92 -13.32
CA SER A 373 -28.72 -6.39 -12.00
C SER A 373 -27.49 -6.20 -11.10
N PHE A 374 -26.59 -7.20 -11.04
CA PHE A 374 -25.36 -7.08 -10.27
C PHE A 374 -24.42 -6.01 -10.84
N LYS A 375 -24.34 -5.84 -12.17
CA LYS A 375 -23.53 -4.78 -12.79
C LYS A 375 -24.05 -3.40 -12.41
N GLU A 376 -25.37 -3.20 -12.42
CA GLU A 376 -25.99 -1.93 -12.03
C GLU A 376 -25.75 -1.62 -10.54
N ILE A 377 -25.93 -2.61 -9.66
CA ILE A 377 -25.64 -2.48 -8.21
C ILE A 377 -24.16 -2.14 -7.98
N LEU A 378 -23.23 -2.86 -8.62
CA LEU A 378 -21.79 -2.62 -8.47
C LEU A 378 -21.35 -1.26 -9.04
N SER A 379 -22.08 -0.72 -10.02
CA SER A 379 -21.84 0.61 -10.56
C SER A 379 -22.43 1.76 -9.72
N GLY A 380 -23.08 1.45 -8.58
CA GLY A 380 -23.64 2.44 -7.67
C GLY A 380 -24.95 3.08 -8.14
N GLN A 381 -25.58 2.57 -9.20
CA GLN A 381 -26.80 3.15 -9.76
C GLN A 381 -28.02 3.06 -8.83
N HIS A 382 -27.98 2.14 -7.85
CA HIS A 382 -29.09 1.87 -6.93
C HIS A 382 -28.71 2.13 -5.46
N ASP A 383 -27.66 2.93 -5.20
CA ASP A 383 -27.18 3.24 -3.85
C ASP A 383 -28.20 4.04 -3.01
N SER A 384 -29.15 4.72 -3.66
CA SER A 384 -30.24 5.45 -3.00
C SER A 384 -31.38 4.54 -2.53
N VAL A 385 -31.36 3.26 -2.90
CA VAL A 385 -32.43 2.31 -2.57
C VAL A 385 -32.20 1.71 -1.18
N PRO A 386 -33.22 1.63 -0.30
CA PRO A 386 -33.08 1.03 1.03
C PRO A 386 -32.63 -0.43 0.98
N GLU A 387 -31.73 -0.84 1.89
CA GLU A 387 -31.19 -2.21 1.95
C GLU A 387 -32.28 -3.29 2.07
N SER A 388 -33.37 -2.98 2.77
CA SER A 388 -34.52 -3.87 2.96
C SER A 388 -35.24 -4.24 1.64
N ALA A 389 -35.17 -3.39 0.63
CA ALA A 389 -35.76 -3.64 -0.69
C ALA A 389 -34.99 -4.73 -1.47
N PHE A 390 -33.71 -4.93 -1.17
CA PHE A 390 -32.88 -5.95 -1.81
C PHE A 390 -33.10 -7.36 -1.23
N TYR A 391 -33.78 -7.49 -0.09
CA TYR A 391 -34.03 -8.78 0.56
C TYR A 391 -35.19 -9.53 -0.09
N MET A 392 -35.00 -10.82 -0.41
CA MET A 392 -35.99 -11.71 -1.05
C MET A 392 -36.60 -11.13 -2.33
N SER A 393 -35.74 -10.56 -3.17
CA SER A 393 -36.09 -9.97 -4.46
C SER A 393 -35.40 -10.76 -5.59
N GLY A 394 -36.02 -10.83 -6.77
CA GLY A 394 -35.45 -11.58 -7.90
C GLY A 394 -34.56 -10.72 -8.79
N THR A 395 -35.17 -9.74 -9.44
CA THR A 395 -34.51 -8.80 -10.37
C THR A 395 -34.44 -7.39 -9.79
N ILE A 396 -33.69 -6.49 -10.43
CA ILE A 396 -33.60 -5.09 -9.97
C ILE A 396 -34.94 -4.36 -10.08
N GLU A 397 -35.79 -4.76 -11.01
CA GLU A 397 -37.15 -4.26 -11.15
C GLU A 397 -38.00 -4.59 -9.92
N ASP A 398 -37.84 -5.80 -9.36
CA ASP A 398 -38.50 -6.20 -8.12
C ASP A 398 -38.05 -5.36 -6.92
N VAL A 399 -36.75 -5.06 -6.87
CA VAL A 399 -36.16 -4.21 -5.82
C VAL A 399 -36.75 -2.81 -5.87
N LYS A 400 -36.86 -2.21 -7.05
CA LYS A 400 -37.46 -0.87 -7.22
C LYS A 400 -38.93 -0.86 -6.80
N ALA A 401 -39.72 -1.84 -7.23
CA ALA A 401 -41.12 -1.96 -6.84
C ALA A 401 -41.28 -2.08 -5.31
N LYS A 402 -40.41 -2.86 -4.67
CA LYS A 402 -40.40 -3.03 -3.21
C LYS A 402 -39.95 -1.76 -2.49
N ALA A 403 -38.98 -1.03 -3.03
CA ALA A 403 -38.55 0.26 -2.49
C ALA A 403 -39.65 1.31 -2.55
N GLU A 404 -40.41 1.37 -3.65
CA GLU A 404 -41.60 2.24 -3.77
C GLU A 404 -42.69 1.88 -2.76
N GLN A 405 -42.91 0.58 -2.53
CA GLN A 405 -43.87 0.13 -1.52
C GLN A 405 -43.43 0.54 -0.11
N LEU A 406 -42.17 0.33 0.24
CA LEU A 406 -41.61 0.74 1.53
C LEU A 406 -41.68 2.26 1.71
N ALA A 407 -41.41 3.05 0.66
CA ALA A 407 -41.54 4.50 0.71
C ALA A 407 -43.00 4.93 0.97
N LYS A 408 -43.98 4.26 0.34
CA LYS A 408 -45.41 4.51 0.58
C LYS A 408 -45.82 4.17 2.02
N GLU A 409 -45.39 3.03 2.53
CA GLU A 409 -45.66 2.60 3.91
C GLU A 409 -45.04 3.55 4.94
N MET A 410 -43.86 4.11 4.67
CA MET A 410 -43.23 5.11 5.54
C MET A 410 -43.88 6.50 5.47
N SER A 411 -44.51 6.85 4.34
CA SER A 411 -45.23 8.13 4.17
C SER A 411 -46.69 8.10 4.63
N GLY A 412 -47.23 6.90 4.90
CA GLY A 412 -48.61 6.68 5.32
C GLY A 412 -48.83 6.61 6.83
N ASN A 413 -47.77 6.74 7.63
CA ASN A 413 -47.76 7.00 9.07
C ASN A 413 -47.24 8.41 9.31
#